data_AF-A0A7L3NTS7-F1
#
_entry.id   AF-A0A7L3NTS7-F1
#
_cell.length_a   1.000
_cell.length_b   1.000
_cell.length_c   1.000
_cell.angle_alpha   90.00
_cell.angle_beta   90.00
_cell.angle_gamma   90.00
#
_symmetry.space_group_name_H-M   'P 1'
#
loop_
_entity.id
_entity.type
_entity.pdbx_description
1 polymer ?
#
loop_
_entity_poly.entity_id
_entity_poly.type
_entity_poly.pdbx_seq_one_letter_code
_entity_poly.pdbx_strand_id
1 'polypeptide(L)'
;KFSMPSIPDFETLFSQVQLFISTCNGEHIRYATDTFAGLCHQLTNALVERKQPLRGISILRQAIDKMQMNTNQLTSIHADLCQLCLLAKCFKPALPYLDVDMMDICKENGAYDAKHFLCYYYYGGMIYTGLKNFERALYFYEQ
;
A
#
# COMPACT_ATOMS: atom_id res chain seq x y z
N LYS A 1 -42.28 -1.75 -4.69
CA LYS A 1 -41.13 -2.68 -4.70
C LYS A 1 -39.87 -1.83 -4.80
N PHE A 2 -39.16 -1.61 -3.70
CA PHE A 2 -37.84 -0.98 -3.76
C PHE A 2 -36.91 -1.98 -4.44
N SER A 3 -36.47 -1.69 -5.66
CA SER A 3 -35.40 -2.45 -6.30
C SER A 3 -34.13 -2.19 -5.49
N MET A 4 -33.59 -3.22 -4.85
CA MET A 4 -32.24 -3.12 -4.29
C MET A 4 -31.29 -2.76 -5.44
N PRO A 5 -30.38 -1.79 -5.25
CA PRO A 5 -29.37 -1.50 -6.25
C PRO A 5 -28.59 -2.78 -6.54
N SER A 6 -28.39 -3.11 -7.81
CA SER A 6 -27.55 -4.24 -8.22
C SER A 6 -26.17 -4.09 -7.60
N ILE A 7 -25.70 -5.11 -6.88
CA ILE A 7 -24.34 -5.12 -6.34
C ILE A 7 -23.38 -4.92 -7.51
N PRO A 8 -22.56 -3.85 -7.53
CA PRO A 8 -21.61 -3.61 -8.61
C PRO A 8 -20.67 -4.80 -8.76
N ASP A 9 -20.36 -5.19 -10.00
CA ASP A 9 -19.30 -6.15 -10.23
C ASP A 9 -17.94 -5.58 -9.79
N PHE A 10 -16.96 -6.47 -9.63
CA PHE A 10 -15.62 -6.10 -9.15
C PHE A 10 -14.94 -5.04 -10.02
N GLU A 11 -15.10 -5.07 -11.34
CA GLU A 11 -14.43 -4.13 -12.24
C GLU A 11 -15.00 -2.71 -12.10
N THR A 12 -16.32 -2.62 -11.92
CA THR A 12 -16.99 -1.36 -11.61
C THR A 12 -16.49 -0.80 -10.27
N LEU A 13 -16.44 -1.63 -9.22
CA LEU A 13 -15.95 -1.20 -7.90
C LEU A 13 -14.47 -0.81 -7.95
N PHE A 14 -13.62 -1.61 -8.62
CA PHE A 14 -12.20 -1.31 -8.80
C PHE A 14 -12.00 0.06 -9.48
N SER A 15 -12.75 0.32 -10.55
CA SER A 15 -12.68 1.59 -11.28
C SER A 15 -13.10 2.79 -10.40
N GLN A 16 -14.12 2.61 -9.55
CA GLN A 16 -14.54 3.62 -8.59
C GLN A 16 -13.46 3.88 -7.53
N VAL A 17 -12.84 2.84 -6.98
CA VAL A 17 -11.74 2.96 -6.00
C VAL A 17 -10.53 3.64 -6.64
N GLN A 18 -10.18 3.29 -7.87
CA GLN A 18 -9.10 3.94 -8.62
C GLN A 18 -9.40 5.44 -8.83
N LEU A 19 -10.63 5.78 -9.24
CA LEU A 19 -11.05 7.17 -9.42
C LEU A 19 -11.01 7.94 -8.11
N PHE A 20 -11.50 7.34 -7.02
CA PHE A 20 -11.44 7.93 -5.70
C PHE A 20 -10.00 8.21 -5.26
N ILE A 21 -9.11 7.22 -5.32
CA ILE A 21 -7.71 7.38 -4.89
C ILE A 21 -6.99 8.41 -5.78
N SER A 22 -7.27 8.47 -7.08
CA SER A 22 -6.64 9.47 -7.95
C SER A 22 -7.15 10.90 -7.70
N THR A 23 -8.39 11.09 -7.27
CA THR A 23 -9.02 12.43 -7.15
C THR A 23 -9.20 12.93 -5.72
N CYS A 24 -9.11 12.08 -4.69
CA CYS A 24 -9.32 12.49 -3.30
C CYS A 24 -8.30 13.54 -2.82
N ASN A 25 -8.73 14.42 -1.91
CA ASN A 25 -7.84 15.41 -1.28
C ASN A 25 -7.11 14.77 -0.08
N GLY A 26 -5.78 14.76 -0.11
CA GLY A 26 -4.94 14.24 0.97
C GLY A 26 -5.20 14.93 2.32
N GLU A 27 -5.58 16.21 2.35
CA GLU A 27 -5.93 16.91 3.59
C GLU A 27 -7.12 16.27 4.31
N HIS A 28 -8.16 15.88 3.56
CA HIS A 28 -9.32 15.20 4.12
C HIS A 28 -8.99 13.77 4.53
N ILE A 29 -8.14 13.07 3.78
CA ILE A 29 -7.70 11.71 4.11
C ILE A 29 -7.04 11.65 5.49
N ARG A 30 -6.32 12.71 5.90
CA ARG A 30 -5.65 12.78 7.20
C ARG A 30 -6.60 12.68 8.40
N TYR A 31 -7.88 12.99 8.23
CA TYR A 31 -8.90 12.86 9.28
C TYR A 31 -9.51 11.46 9.35
N ALA A 32 -9.32 10.63 8.33
CA ALA A 32 -9.96 9.32 8.17
C ALA A 32 -8.95 8.24 7.74
N THR A 33 -7.72 8.34 8.28
CA THR A 33 -6.58 7.49 7.89
C THR A 33 -6.84 5.99 8.10
N ASP A 34 -7.60 5.63 9.14
CA ASP A 34 -8.01 4.26 9.44
C ASP A 34 -8.88 3.66 8.32
N THR A 35 -9.93 4.38 7.91
CA THR A 35 -10.82 3.91 6.84
C THR A 35 -10.12 3.90 5.48
N PHE A 36 -9.22 4.86 5.24
CA PHE A 36 -8.47 4.95 4.00
C PHE A 36 -7.43 3.82 3.87
N ALA A 37 -6.67 3.54 4.94
CA ALA A 37 -5.78 2.38 5.00
C ALA A 37 -6.57 1.07 4.86
N GLY A 38 -7.69 0.96 5.58
CA GLY A 38 -8.60 -0.18 5.45
C GLY A 38 -9.07 -0.44 4.01
N LEU A 39 -9.44 0.60 3.27
CA LEU A 39 -9.79 0.50 1.85
C LEU A 39 -8.62 -0.03 1.01
N CYS A 40 -7.40 0.47 1.27
CA CYS A 40 -6.20 0.02 0.57
C CYS A 40 -5.89 -1.45 0.86
N HIS A 41 -5.95 -1.88 2.12
CA HIS A 41 -5.76 -3.28 2.52
C HIS A 41 -6.77 -4.22 1.85
N GLN A 42 -8.05 -3.82 1.80
CA GLN A 42 -9.08 -4.60 1.12
C GLN A 42 -8.85 -4.68 -0.39
N LEU A 43 -8.43 -3.58 -1.02
CA LEU A 43 -8.05 -3.57 -2.43
C LEU A 43 -6.86 -4.51 -2.69
N THR A 44 -5.83 -4.46 -1.85
CA THR A 44 -4.65 -5.33 -1.89
C THR A 44 -5.07 -6.80 -1.82
N ASN A 45 -5.83 -7.18 -0.79
CA ASN A 45 -6.30 -8.56 -0.62
C ASN A 45 -7.11 -9.04 -1.83
N ALA A 46 -8.06 -8.24 -2.31
CA ALA A 46 -8.88 -8.59 -3.47
C ALA A 46 -8.04 -8.80 -4.75
N LEU A 47 -7.02 -7.97 -4.98
CA LEU A 47 -6.12 -8.14 -6.14
C LEU A 47 -5.21 -9.36 -6.00
N VAL A 48 -4.76 -9.67 -4.79
CA VAL A 48 -3.97 -10.87 -4.50
C VAL A 48 -4.79 -12.13 -4.74
N GLU A 49 -6.00 -12.21 -4.19
CA GLU A 49 -6.92 -13.35 -4.39
C GLU A 49 -7.24 -13.59 -5.86
N ARG A 50 -7.40 -12.51 -6.63
CA ARG A 50 -7.68 -12.55 -8.07
C ARG A 50 -6.44 -12.73 -8.94
N LYS A 51 -5.24 -12.81 -8.35
CA LYS A 51 -3.95 -12.93 -9.06
C LYS A 51 -3.69 -11.79 -10.05
N GLN A 52 -4.14 -10.57 -9.73
CA GLN A 52 -3.93 -9.36 -10.54
C GLN A 52 -3.19 -8.23 -9.79
N PRO A 53 -2.08 -8.51 -9.06
CA PRO A 53 -1.44 -7.53 -8.17
C PRO A 53 -0.87 -6.30 -8.91
N LEU A 54 -0.44 -6.45 -10.17
CA LEU A 54 0.17 -5.38 -10.96
C LEU A 54 -0.74 -4.15 -11.09
N ARG A 55 -2.07 -4.35 -11.15
CA ARG A 55 -3.07 -3.28 -11.30
C ARG A 55 -3.12 -2.33 -10.10
N GLY A 56 -2.77 -2.82 -8.91
CA GLY A 56 -2.84 -2.05 -7.66
C GLY A 56 -1.62 -1.19 -7.39
N ILE A 57 -0.47 -1.49 -8.01
CA ILE A 57 0.81 -0.83 -7.66
C ILE A 57 0.74 0.69 -7.85
N SER A 58 0.26 1.16 -9.00
CA SER A 58 0.15 2.61 -9.26
C SER A 58 -0.89 3.30 -8.40
N ILE A 59 -1.92 2.56 -7.96
CA ILE A 59 -2.99 3.05 -7.09
C ILE A 59 -2.47 3.22 -5.67
N LEU A 60 -1.79 2.20 -5.12
CA LEU A 60 -1.24 2.24 -3.76
C LEU A 60 -0.14 3.30 -3.62
N ARG A 61 0.66 3.53 -4.67
CA ARG A 61 1.63 4.64 -4.68
C ARG A 61 0.95 6.00 -4.48
N GLN A 62 -0.11 6.27 -5.23
CA GLN A 62 -0.90 7.50 -5.07
C GLN A 62 -1.55 7.58 -3.69
N ALA A 63 -2.01 6.45 -3.15
CA ALA A 63 -2.58 6.40 -1.81
C ALA A 63 -1.55 6.76 -0.73
N ILE A 64 -0.33 6.20 -0.81
CA ILE A 64 0.78 6.53 0.07
C ILE A 64 1.11 8.02 -0.02
N ASP A 65 1.29 8.53 -1.25
CA ASP A 65 1.67 9.92 -1.50
C ASP A 65 0.66 10.92 -0.92
N LYS A 66 -0.64 10.57 -0.91
CA LYS A 66 -1.71 11.40 -0.35
C LYS A 66 -1.85 11.29 1.17
N MET A 67 -1.49 10.13 1.72
CA MET A 67 -1.67 9.84 3.14
C MET A 67 -0.50 10.34 3.98
N GLN A 68 0.73 10.21 3.46
CA GLN A 68 1.93 10.61 4.18
C GLN A 68 1.99 12.14 4.39
N MET A 69 2.43 12.56 5.58
CA MET A 69 2.67 13.98 5.88
C MET A 69 4.00 14.47 5.33
N ASN A 70 4.98 13.57 5.29
CA ASN A 70 6.33 13.76 4.79
C ASN A 70 6.82 12.41 4.22
N THR A 71 7.90 12.43 3.45
CA THR A 71 8.43 11.24 2.76
C THR A 71 9.03 10.19 3.70
N ASN A 72 9.23 10.51 4.98
CA ASN A 72 9.92 9.66 5.95
C ASN A 72 8.92 9.02 6.93
N GLN A 73 7.62 9.07 6.60
CA GLN A 73 6.56 8.52 7.42
C GLN A 73 6.08 7.17 6.87
N LEU A 74 6.27 6.12 7.66
CA LEU A 74 5.82 4.78 7.32
C LEU A 74 4.32 4.62 7.60
N THR A 75 3.54 4.44 6.53
CA THR A 75 2.13 4.03 6.60
C THR A 75 1.99 2.52 6.42
N SER A 76 0.88 1.93 6.85
CA SER A 76 0.62 0.49 6.68
C SER A 76 0.54 0.09 5.19
N ILE A 77 0.10 1.01 4.34
CA ILE A 77 -0.03 0.83 2.88
C ILE A 77 1.33 0.57 2.20
N HIS A 78 2.46 0.97 2.83
CA HIS A 78 3.78 0.63 2.32
C HIS A 78 4.03 -0.88 2.27
N ALA A 79 3.54 -1.62 3.26
CA ALA A 79 3.64 -3.08 3.29
C ALA A 79 2.87 -3.72 2.13
N ASP A 80 1.65 -3.23 1.88
CA ASP A 80 0.80 -3.67 0.77
C ASP A 80 1.47 -3.40 -0.59
N LEU A 81 2.05 -2.21 -0.78
CA LEU A 81 2.79 -1.87 -2.00
C LEU A 81 3.92 -2.88 -2.25
N CYS A 82 4.70 -3.21 -1.21
CA CYS A 82 5.78 -4.19 -1.31
C CYS A 82 5.24 -5.58 -1.66
N GLN A 83 4.15 -6.01 -1.02
CA GLN A 83 3.48 -7.28 -1.30
C GLN A 83 3.03 -7.38 -2.77
N LEU A 84 2.36 -6.34 -3.29
CA LEU A 84 1.93 -6.31 -4.70
C LEU A 84 3.13 -6.35 -5.65
N CYS A 85 4.19 -5.59 -5.37
CA CYS A 85 5.40 -5.58 -6.19
C CYS A 85 6.10 -6.95 -6.20
N LEU A 86 6.16 -7.64 -5.06
CA LEU A 86 6.70 -9.00 -4.95
C LEU A 86 5.90 -10.00 -5.80
N LEU A 87 4.58 -10.02 -5.63
CA LEU A 87 3.71 -10.95 -6.35
C LEU A 87 3.68 -10.67 -7.86
N ALA A 88 3.73 -9.41 -8.25
CA ALA A 88 3.82 -8.99 -9.65
C ALA A 88 5.22 -9.15 -10.26
N LYS A 89 6.25 -9.47 -9.46
CA LYS A 89 7.68 -9.47 -9.86
C LYS A 89 8.11 -8.14 -10.50
N CYS A 90 7.57 -7.02 -10.02
CA CYS A 90 7.82 -5.68 -10.54
C CYS A 90 8.27 -4.77 -9.40
N PHE A 91 9.58 -4.74 -9.13
CA PHE A 91 10.13 -4.11 -7.93
C PHE A 91 10.40 -2.60 -8.07
N LYS A 92 10.69 -2.15 -9.30
CA LYS A 92 11.07 -0.77 -9.60
C LYS A 92 10.12 0.30 -9.02
N PRO A 93 8.78 0.11 -9.02
CA PRO A 93 7.86 1.10 -8.45
C PRO A 93 7.94 1.26 -6.93
N ALA A 94 8.44 0.28 -6.18
CA ALA A 94 8.56 0.33 -4.72
C ALA A 94 9.84 1.02 -4.24
N LEU A 95 10.89 1.04 -5.06
CA LEU A 95 12.20 1.58 -4.69
C LEU A 95 12.17 3.02 -4.14
N PRO A 96 11.42 3.98 -4.73
CA PRO A 96 11.36 5.34 -4.19
C PRO A 96 10.89 5.43 -2.74
N TYR A 97 10.16 4.43 -2.25
CA TYR A 97 9.67 4.37 -0.87
C TYR A 97 10.61 3.56 0.04
N LEU A 98 11.30 2.55 -0.50
CA LEU A 98 12.24 1.70 0.25
C LEU A 98 13.62 2.35 0.44
N ASP A 99 14.02 3.20 -0.50
CA ASP A 99 15.32 3.90 -0.47
C ASP A 99 15.34 5.04 0.58
N VAL A 100 14.19 5.37 1.17
CA VAL A 100 14.07 6.37 2.23
C VAL A 100 14.08 5.69 3.60
N ASP A 101 14.92 6.18 4.50
CA ASP A 101 14.89 5.74 5.90
C ASP A 101 13.69 6.38 6.61
N MET A 102 12.74 5.53 7.00
CA MET A 102 11.54 5.94 7.71
C MET A 102 11.90 6.36 9.14
N MET A 103 11.50 7.57 9.53
CA MET A 103 11.76 8.12 10.87
C MET A 103 10.55 8.08 11.78
N ASP A 104 9.35 8.11 11.21
CA ASP A 104 8.09 8.13 11.95
C ASP A 104 7.12 7.06 11.43
N ILE A 105 6.26 6.53 12.31
CA ILE A 105 5.16 5.63 11.93
C ILE A 105 3.85 6.42 11.92
N CYS A 106 3.10 6.35 10.82
CA CYS A 106 1.74 6.88 10.76
C CYS A 106 0.84 6.04 11.67
N LYS A 107 0.21 6.65 12.67
CA LYS A 107 -0.61 5.92 13.66
C LYS A 107 -1.96 5.48 13.12
N GLU A 108 -2.42 6.05 12.01
CA GLU A 108 -3.68 5.70 11.33
C GLU A 108 -4.89 5.69 12.26
N ASN A 109 -5.07 6.72 13.09
CA ASN A 109 -6.09 6.78 14.15
C ASN A 109 -6.08 5.56 15.11
N GLY A 110 -4.94 4.89 15.26
CA GLY A 110 -4.77 3.68 16.08
C GLY A 110 -4.95 2.36 15.32
N ALA A 111 -5.22 2.39 14.01
CA ALA A 111 -5.39 1.20 13.18
C ALA A 111 -4.08 0.54 12.73
N TYR A 112 -2.93 1.16 13.00
CA TYR A 112 -1.63 0.63 12.60
C TYR A 112 -1.26 -0.63 13.41
N ASP A 113 -1.28 -1.79 12.74
CA ASP A 113 -0.82 -3.07 13.29
C ASP A 113 0.69 -3.26 13.11
N ALA A 114 1.37 -3.76 14.16
CA ALA A 114 2.78 -4.15 14.14
C ALA A 114 3.12 -5.15 13.01
N LYS A 115 2.14 -5.95 12.58
CA LYS A 115 2.31 -6.83 11.42
C LYS A 115 2.67 -6.05 10.15
N HIS A 116 2.10 -4.86 9.91
CA HIS A 116 2.42 -4.07 8.72
C HIS A 116 3.87 -3.58 8.74
N PHE A 117 4.38 -3.21 9.92
CA PHE A 117 5.79 -2.87 10.09
C PHE A 117 6.69 -4.05 9.73
N LEU A 118 6.44 -5.22 10.31
CA LEU A 118 7.21 -6.44 10.03
C LEU A 118 7.13 -6.84 8.56
N CYS A 119 5.94 -6.77 7.96
CA CYS A 119 5.74 -7.07 6.55
C CYS A 119 6.48 -6.08 5.65
N TYR A 120 6.46 -4.78 5.96
CA TYR A 120 7.20 -3.78 5.19
C TYR A 120 8.70 -4.09 5.15
N TYR A 121 9.31 -4.32 6.31
CA TYR A 121 10.75 -4.60 6.38
C TYR A 121 11.11 -5.96 5.76
N TYR A 122 10.35 -7.01 6.06
CA TYR A 122 10.57 -8.32 5.48
C TYR A 122 10.41 -8.33 3.94
N TYR A 123 9.35 -7.71 3.42
CA TYR A 123 9.12 -7.63 1.98
C TYR A 123 10.12 -6.71 1.28
N GLY A 124 10.51 -5.59 1.91
CA GLY A 124 11.58 -4.72 1.43
C GLY A 124 12.91 -5.47 1.33
N GLY A 125 13.27 -6.26 2.34
CA GLY A 125 14.44 -7.14 2.33
C GLY A 125 14.40 -8.15 1.18
N MET A 126 13.24 -8.77 0.93
CA MET A 126 13.05 -9.67 -0.21
C MET A 126 13.21 -8.96 -1.56
N ILE A 127 12.68 -7.73 -1.68
CA ILE A 127 12.82 -6.90 -2.88
C ILE A 127 14.29 -6.59 -3.16
N TYR A 128 15.03 -6.10 -2.17
CA TYR A 128 16.45 -5.79 -2.34
C TYR A 128 17.29 -7.03 -2.61
N THR A 129 16.98 -8.16 -1.96
CA THR A 129 17.61 -9.45 -2.27
C THR A 129 17.38 -9.85 -3.73
N GLY A 130 16.14 -9.71 -4.22
CA GLY A 130 15.79 -9.97 -5.62
C GLY A 130 16.52 -9.06 -6.61
N LEU A 131 16.90 -7.85 -6.19
CA LEU A 131 17.70 -6.89 -6.96
C LEU A 131 19.20 -7.05 -6.75
N LYS A 132 19.65 -8.01 -5.93
CA LYS A 132 21.05 -8.23 -5.54
C LYS A 132 21.70 -7.05 -4.82
N ASN A 133 20.89 -6.17 -4.21
CA ASN A 133 21.37 -5.16 -3.29
C ASN A 133 21.41 -5.73 -1.87
N PHE A 134 22.42 -6.55 -1.60
CA PHE A 134 22.51 -7.32 -0.35
C PHE A 134 22.77 -6.46 0.89
N GLU A 135 23.42 -5.31 0.73
CA GLU A 135 23.67 -4.36 1.81
C GLU A 135 22.35 -3.83 2.37
N ARG A 136 21.49 -3.31 1.50
CA ARG A 136 20.18 -2.79 1.92
C ARG A 136 19.23 -3.92 2.33
N ALA A 137 19.33 -5.09 1.70
CA ALA A 137 18.56 -6.26 2.11
C ALA A 137 18.87 -6.69 3.55
N LEU A 138 20.16 -6.75 3.92
CA LEU A 138 20.58 -7.09 5.28
C LEU A 138 20.04 -6.08 6.29
N TYR A 139 20.18 -4.79 6.02
CA TYR A 139 19.62 -3.74 6.86
C TYR A 139 18.11 -3.95 7.11
N PHE A 140 17.34 -4.22 6.04
CA PHE A 140 15.91 -4.47 6.13
C PHE A 140 15.54 -5.75 6.91
N TYR A 141 16.40 -6.76 6.93
CA TYR A 141 16.16 -7.98 7.71
C TYR A 141 16.56 -7.85 9.19
N GLU A 142 17.38 -6.85 9.54
CA GLU A 142 17.82 -6.59 10.91
C GLU A 142 16.88 -5.68 11.71
N GLN A 143 16.06 -4.85 11.03
CA GLN A 143 15.04 -3.99 11.66
C GLN A 143 13.82 -4.79 12.15
#